data_AF-A0AAW5EKP4-F1
#
_entry.id   AF-A0AAW5EKP4-F1
#
_cell.length_a   1.000
_cell.length_b   1.000
_cell.length_c   1.000
_cell.angle_alpha   90.00
_cell.angle_beta   90.00
_cell.angle_gamma   90.00
#
_symmetry.space_group_name_H-M   'P 1'
#
loop_
_entity.id
_entity.type
_entity.pdbx_description
1 polymer ?
#
loop_
_entity_poly.entity_id
_entity_poly.type
_entity_poly.pdbx_seq_one_letter_code
_entity_poly.pdbx_strand_id
1 'polypeptide(L)'
;SYFEYATFLAVELFKDCDYAIFEAGVGGEYDATSVFDKSLSIFTKVGFDHTQILGDSLEKIARTKFKVMAKQALISSEQDERVLQMAQKIAFLKNTKLYFSWQLKDENLMQLNEYVQKYDLPEFLRH
;
A
#
# COMPACT_ATOMS: atom_id res chain seq x y z
N SER A 1 14.19 8.82 -13.52
CA SER A 1 14.69 7.42 -13.44
C SER A 1 13.84 6.50 -14.31
N TYR A 2 14.28 5.24 -14.57
CA TYR A 2 13.45 4.26 -15.30
C TYR A 2 12.07 4.09 -14.66
N PHE A 3 12.03 4.03 -13.33
CA PHE A 3 10.78 3.88 -12.58
C PHE A 3 9.86 5.09 -12.75
N GLU A 4 10.37 6.32 -12.69
CA GLU A 4 9.57 7.53 -12.94
C GLU A 4 8.92 7.54 -14.33
N TYR A 5 9.65 7.11 -15.37
CA TYR A 5 9.08 7.00 -16.72
C TYR A 5 8.00 5.92 -16.78
N ALA A 6 8.21 4.76 -16.15
CA ALA A 6 7.19 3.72 -16.06
C ALA A 6 5.93 4.21 -15.32
N THR A 7 6.10 4.93 -14.20
CA THR A 7 5.00 5.54 -13.46
C THR A 7 4.23 6.55 -14.31
N PHE A 8 4.93 7.41 -15.07
CA PHE A 8 4.29 8.38 -15.96
C PHE A 8 3.46 7.68 -17.06
N LEU A 9 4.02 6.65 -17.70
CA LEU A 9 3.30 5.90 -18.72
C LEU A 9 2.09 5.16 -18.15
N ALA A 10 2.20 4.62 -16.93
CA ALA A 10 1.07 3.96 -16.25
C ALA A 10 -0.11 4.92 -16.02
N VAL A 11 0.16 6.18 -15.67
CA VAL A 11 -0.90 7.19 -15.51
C VAL A 11 -1.65 7.41 -16.82
N GLU A 12 -0.95 7.56 -17.94
CA GLU A 12 -1.59 7.77 -19.24
C GLU A 12 -2.41 6.53 -19.66
N LEU A 13 -1.91 5.33 -19.41
CA LEU A 13 -2.59 4.08 -19.74
C LEU A 13 -3.87 3.87 -18.91
N PHE A 14 -3.88 4.31 -17.64
CA PHE A 14 -5.00 4.08 -16.72
C PHE A 14 -5.89 5.31 -16.49
N LYS A 15 -5.71 6.38 -17.28
CA LYS A 15 -6.44 7.65 -17.09
C LYS A 15 -7.96 7.51 -17.19
N ASP A 16 -8.45 6.54 -17.96
CA ASP A 16 -9.87 6.30 -18.22
C ASP A 16 -10.45 5.18 -17.33
N CYS A 17 -9.66 4.62 -16.41
CA CYS A 17 -10.13 3.62 -15.44
C CYS A 17 -10.83 4.28 -14.25
N ASP A 18 -11.87 3.63 -13.72
CA ASP A 18 -12.55 4.09 -12.49
C ASP A 18 -11.61 4.08 -11.29
N TYR A 19 -10.71 3.08 -11.24
CA TYR A 19 -9.70 2.93 -10.20
C TYR A 19 -8.38 2.47 -10.82
N ALA A 20 -7.29 3.04 -10.32
CA ALA A 20 -5.93 2.58 -10.60
C ALA A 20 -5.23 2.24 -9.27
N ILE A 21 -4.62 1.06 -9.21
CA ILE A 21 -3.86 0.61 -8.05
C ILE A 21 -2.38 0.76 -8.38
N PHE A 22 -1.69 1.63 -7.65
CA PHE A 22 -0.26 1.83 -7.79
C PHE A 22 0.48 1.17 -6.64
N GLU A 23 1.36 0.23 -6.97
CA GLU A 23 2.32 -0.32 -6.02
C GLU A 23 3.50 0.66 -5.87
N ALA A 24 3.83 1.02 -4.63
CA ALA A 24 5.02 1.82 -4.36
C ALA A 24 6.27 0.96 -4.59
N GLY A 25 7.28 1.50 -5.27
CA GLY A 25 8.53 0.80 -5.54
C GLY A 25 9.38 0.64 -4.26
N VAL A 26 10.18 1.65 -3.93
CA VAL A 26 11.09 1.59 -2.77
C VAL A 26 10.76 2.68 -1.76
N GLY A 27 10.34 2.25 -0.57
CA GLY A 27 9.97 3.15 0.51
C GLY A 27 8.54 3.66 0.37
N GLY A 28 8.39 4.99 0.47
CA GLY A 28 7.11 5.68 0.35
C GLY A 28 7.35 7.15 0.06
N GLU A 29 7.87 7.92 1.03
CA GLU A 29 8.07 9.37 0.92
C GLU A 29 8.73 9.87 -0.37
N TYR A 30 9.71 9.14 -0.91
CA TYR A 30 10.47 9.53 -2.11
C TYR A 30 10.16 8.65 -3.33
N ASP A 31 9.12 7.83 -3.25
CA ASP A 31 8.68 6.99 -4.36
C ASP A 31 7.94 7.79 -5.43
N ALA A 32 8.12 7.44 -6.71
CA ALA A 32 7.49 8.16 -7.82
C ALA A 32 5.95 8.14 -7.73
N THR A 33 5.36 7.10 -7.15
CA THR A 33 3.90 6.98 -6.97
C THR A 33 3.35 7.92 -5.87
N SER A 34 4.21 8.50 -5.05
CA SER A 34 3.80 9.32 -3.91
C SER A 34 3.21 10.67 -4.30
N VAL A 35 3.46 11.13 -5.53
CA VAL A 35 2.94 12.38 -6.08
C VAL A 35 1.42 12.39 -6.27
N PHE A 36 0.79 11.23 -6.39
CA PHE A 36 -0.65 11.13 -6.65
C PHE A 36 -1.48 11.36 -5.40
N ASP A 37 -2.61 12.06 -5.54
CA ASP A 37 -3.66 12.06 -4.53
C ASP A 37 -4.30 10.67 -4.47
N LYS A 38 -4.32 10.09 -3.26
CA LYS A 38 -4.75 8.71 -3.02
C LYS A 38 -6.09 8.70 -2.29
N SER A 39 -7.07 8.00 -2.84
CA SER A 39 -8.35 7.76 -2.14
C SER A 39 -8.18 6.79 -0.96
N LEU A 40 -7.25 5.85 -1.07
CA LEU A 40 -6.95 4.82 -0.06
C LEU A 40 -5.46 4.46 -0.10
N SER A 41 -4.82 4.32 1.05
CA SER A 41 -3.51 3.69 1.18
C SER A 41 -3.64 2.30 1.78
N ILE A 42 -3.00 1.29 1.19
CA ILE A 42 -2.96 -0.07 1.71
C ILE A 42 -1.52 -0.37 2.13
N PHE A 43 -1.34 -0.73 3.40
CA PHE A 43 -0.04 -1.10 3.97
C PHE A 43 -0.01 -2.59 4.25
N THR A 44 0.73 -3.31 3.42
CA THR A 44 1.11 -4.71 3.65
C THR A 44 2.24 -4.79 4.69
N LYS A 45 2.67 -6.01 5.02
CA LYS A 45 3.71 -6.30 6.00
C LYS A 45 4.95 -5.43 5.77
N VAL A 46 5.35 -4.68 6.80
CA VAL A 46 6.60 -3.92 6.78
C VAL A 46 7.72 -4.81 7.29
N GLY A 47 8.71 -5.07 6.43
CA GLY A 47 9.92 -5.82 6.76
C GLY A 47 11.19 -4.99 6.67
N PHE A 48 12.33 -5.65 6.89
CA PHE A 48 13.66 -5.08 6.66
C PHE A 48 14.02 -5.13 5.17
N ASP A 49 13.33 -4.33 4.38
CA ASP A 49 13.57 -4.20 2.94
C ASP A 49 14.40 -2.96 2.63
N HIS A 50 15.33 -3.07 1.69
CA HIS A 50 16.13 -1.94 1.20
C HIS A 50 16.78 -1.09 2.31
N THR A 51 17.33 -1.73 3.34
CA THR A 51 17.89 -1.07 4.54
C THR A 51 18.99 -0.04 4.24
N GLN A 52 19.73 -0.22 3.15
CA GLN A 52 20.74 0.75 2.67
C GLN A 52 20.13 2.10 2.25
N ILE A 53 18.84 2.12 1.88
CA ILE A 53 18.13 3.30 1.37
C ILE A 53 17.13 3.82 2.42
N LEU A 54 16.41 2.91 3.10
CA LEU A 54 15.30 3.26 3.98
C LEU A 54 15.69 3.37 5.46
N GLY A 55 16.90 2.95 5.80
CA GLY A 55 17.45 2.96 7.15
C GLY A 55 17.64 1.57 7.73
N ASP A 56 18.38 1.53 8.83
CA ASP A 56 18.83 0.35 9.56
C ASP A 56 17.83 -0.15 10.62
N SER A 57 16.67 0.49 10.75
CA SER A 57 15.66 0.13 11.74
C SER A 57 14.27 0.03 11.11
N LEU A 58 13.46 -0.89 11.65
CA LEU A 58 12.10 -1.11 11.17
C LEU A 58 11.23 0.14 11.31
N GLU A 59 11.45 0.94 12.36
CA GLU A 59 10.76 2.20 12.61
C GLU A 59 11.11 3.26 11.57
N LYS A 60 12.38 3.34 11.12
CA LYS A 60 12.79 4.24 10.05
C LYS A 60 12.10 3.84 8.74
N ILE A 61 12.14 2.55 8.39
CA ILE A 61 11.48 2.00 7.20
C ILE A 61 9.98 2.30 7.24
N ALA A 62 9.30 1.93 8.33
CA ALA A 62 7.87 2.16 8.53
C ALA A 62 7.50 3.64 8.42
N ARG A 63 8.31 4.54 8.99
CA ARG A 63 8.07 5.98 8.90
C ARG A 63 8.09 6.48 7.46
N THR A 64 9.02 6.01 6.62
CA THR A 64 9.05 6.41 5.21
C THR A 64 7.79 5.98 4.46
N LYS A 65 7.27 4.78 4.75
CA LYS A 65 6.05 4.23 4.15
C LYS A 65 4.80 4.97 4.63
N PHE A 66 4.66 5.20 5.93
CA PHE A 66 3.47 5.83 6.50
C PHE A 66 3.38 7.34 6.28
N LYS A 67 4.48 8.02 5.94
CA LYS A 67 4.45 9.46 5.63
C LYS A 67 3.53 9.80 4.45
N VAL A 68 3.38 8.89 3.49
CA VAL A 68 2.53 9.08 2.30
C VAL A 68 1.10 8.56 2.47
N MET A 69 0.73 8.22 3.70
CA MET A 69 -0.61 7.76 4.08
C MET A 69 -1.70 8.77 3.66
N ALA A 70 -2.71 8.26 2.96
CA ALA A 70 -3.91 8.98 2.52
C ALA A 70 -4.87 9.27 3.69
N LYS A 71 -5.98 9.96 3.42
CA LYS A 71 -7.04 10.23 4.42
C LYS A 71 -7.74 8.97 4.92
N GLN A 72 -7.66 7.89 4.16
CA GLN A 72 -8.10 6.56 4.55
C GLN A 72 -6.96 5.58 4.33
N ALA A 73 -6.73 4.70 5.30
CA ALA A 73 -5.67 3.72 5.20
C ALA A 73 -6.10 2.36 5.77
N LEU A 74 -5.67 1.28 5.12
CA LEU A 74 -5.86 -0.10 5.58
C LEU A 74 -4.50 -0.71 5.90
N ILE A 75 -4.38 -1.42 7.02
CA ILE A 75 -3.16 -2.15 7.38
C ILE A 75 -3.40 -3.66 7.52
N SER A 76 -2.48 -4.46 6.98
CA SER A 76 -2.50 -5.93 7.08
C SER A 76 -2.28 -6.42 8.51
N SER A 77 -2.78 -7.64 8.82
CA SER A 77 -2.62 -8.30 10.13
C SER A 77 -1.18 -8.67 10.47
N GLU A 78 -0.37 -9.01 9.47
CA GLU A 78 1.03 -9.35 9.67
C GLU A 78 1.88 -8.08 9.83
N GLN A 79 1.98 -7.56 11.05
CA GLN A 79 2.84 -6.42 11.36
C GLN A 79 3.54 -6.60 12.70
N ASP A 80 4.75 -6.06 12.79
CA ASP A 80 5.44 -5.87 14.07
C ASP A 80 4.69 -4.82 14.91
N GLU A 81 4.63 -5.01 16.23
CA GLU A 81 3.92 -4.11 17.15
C GLU A 81 4.42 -2.66 17.03
N ARG A 82 5.73 -2.46 16.84
CA ARG A 82 6.35 -1.13 16.70
C ARG A 82 5.89 -0.42 15.44
N VAL A 83 5.65 -1.19 14.36
CA VAL A 83 5.09 -0.68 13.11
C VAL A 83 3.64 -0.27 13.31
N LEU A 84 2.84 -1.08 14.02
CA LEU A 84 1.45 -0.75 14.33
C LEU A 84 1.33 0.51 15.18
N GLN A 85 2.18 0.67 16.20
CA GLN A 85 2.22 1.87 17.03
C GLN A 85 2.59 3.11 16.20
N MET A 86 3.54 2.98 15.28
CA MET A 86 3.93 4.06 14.37
C MET A 86 2.79 4.44 13.42
N ALA A 87 2.12 3.45 12.82
CA ALA A 87 0.99 3.66 11.92
C ALA A 87 -0.12 4.45 12.62
N GLN A 88 -0.50 4.04 13.83
CA GLN A 88 -1.53 4.71 14.63
C GLN A 88 -1.14 6.15 14.97
N LYS A 89 0.12 6.37 15.40
CA LYS A 89 0.63 7.70 15.71
C LYS A 89 0.57 8.63 14.49
N ILE A 90 1.04 8.15 13.33
CA ILE A 90 1.03 8.96 12.10
C ILE A 90 -0.40 9.20 11.62
N ALA A 91 -1.28 8.19 11.68
CA ALA A 91 -2.68 8.33 11.31
C ALA A 91 -3.37 9.41 12.16
N PHE A 92 -3.13 9.41 13.47
CA PHE A 92 -3.63 10.45 14.39
C PHE A 92 -3.13 11.84 13.96
N LEU A 93 -1.83 12.01 13.74
CA LEU A 93 -1.24 13.30 13.35
C LEU A 93 -1.75 13.81 12.00
N LYS A 94 -2.05 12.92 11.05
CA LYS A 94 -2.57 13.27 9.71
C LYS A 94 -4.10 13.36 9.64
N ASN A 95 -4.79 13.10 10.76
CA ASN A 95 -6.24 12.93 10.83
C ASN A 95 -6.75 11.93 9.78
N THR A 96 -6.12 10.76 9.75
CA THR A 96 -6.42 9.65 8.84
C THR A 96 -7.32 8.64 9.52
N LYS A 97 -8.34 8.16 8.80
CA LYS A 97 -9.13 7.02 9.22
C LYS A 97 -8.35 5.73 8.92
N LEU A 98 -7.73 5.17 9.95
CA LEU A 98 -6.95 3.92 9.88
C LEU A 98 -7.85 2.72 10.19
N TYR A 99 -7.91 1.79 9.26
CA TYR A 99 -8.61 0.52 9.38
C TYR A 99 -7.60 -0.61 9.53
N PHE A 100 -7.97 -1.62 10.31
CA PHE A 100 -7.20 -2.84 10.46
C PHE A 100 -7.92 -3.97 9.72
N SER A 101 -7.20 -4.68 8.86
CA SER A 101 -7.76 -5.75 8.01
C SER A 101 -8.54 -6.80 8.80
N TRP A 102 -8.08 -7.19 9.99
CA TRP A 102 -8.75 -8.18 10.85
C TRP A 102 -10.03 -7.65 11.53
N GLN A 103 -10.31 -6.36 11.44
CA GLN A 103 -11.56 -5.76 11.95
C GLN A 103 -12.62 -5.63 10.85
N LEU A 104 -12.23 -5.83 9.59
CA LEU A 104 -13.18 -5.84 8.48
C LEU A 104 -14.02 -7.12 8.59
N LYS A 105 -15.29 -6.94 8.93
CA LYS A 105 -16.29 -7.99 8.84
C LYS A 105 -16.87 -7.91 7.43
N ASP A 106 -16.56 -8.91 6.61
CA ASP A 106 -17.15 -9.01 5.29
C ASP A 106 -18.02 -10.27 5.23
N GLU A 107 -19.33 -10.05 5.06
CA GLU A 107 -20.30 -11.14 4.92
C GLU A 107 -20.06 -11.93 3.62
N ASN A 108 -19.29 -11.36 2.68
CA ASN A 108 -18.96 -11.97 1.39
C ASN A 108 -17.54 -12.57 1.33
N LEU A 109 -16.86 -12.82 2.45
CA LEU A 109 -15.51 -13.42 2.46
C LEU A 109 -15.42 -14.69 1.61
N MET A 110 -16.46 -15.53 1.58
CA MET A 110 -16.51 -16.71 0.71
C MET A 110 -16.49 -16.34 -0.78
N GLN A 111 -17.37 -15.42 -1.22
CA GLN A 111 -17.41 -14.98 -2.62
C GLN A 111 -16.12 -14.27 -3.04
N LEU A 112 -15.52 -13.48 -2.14
CA LEU A 112 -14.24 -12.84 -2.39
C LEU A 112 -13.12 -13.87 -2.55
N ASN A 113 -13.07 -14.90 -1.70
CA ASN A 113 -12.09 -15.97 -1.84
C ASN A 113 -12.26 -16.74 -3.16
N GLU A 114 -13.50 -17.04 -3.56
CA GLU A 114 -13.79 -17.66 -4.86
C GLU A 114 -13.33 -16.77 -6.02
N TYR A 115 -13.60 -15.47 -5.95
CA TYR A 115 -13.16 -14.50 -6.95
C TYR A 115 -11.62 -14.46 -7.02
N VAL A 116 -10.94 -14.32 -5.89
CA VAL A 116 -9.47 -14.28 -5.83
C VAL A 116 -8.87 -15.56 -6.40
N GLN A 117 -9.42 -16.74 -6.08
CA GLN A 117 -8.94 -18.01 -6.66
C GLN A 117 -9.18 -18.10 -8.17
N LYS A 118 -10.31 -17.58 -8.66
CA LYS A 118 -10.65 -17.60 -10.09
C LYS A 118 -9.85 -16.59 -10.93
N TYR A 119 -9.44 -15.49 -10.31
CA TYR A 119 -8.78 -14.35 -10.94
C TYR A 119 -7.42 -14.04 -10.32
N ASP A 120 -6.70 -15.05 -9.80
CA ASP A 120 -5.40 -14.87 -9.14
C ASP A 120 -4.31 -14.38 -10.11
N LEU A 121 -4.49 -14.71 -11.40
CA LEU A 121 -3.59 -14.38 -12.48
C LEU A 121 -4.30 -13.53 -13.55
N PRO A 122 -3.57 -12.62 -14.21
CA PRO A 122 -4.02 -11.98 -15.43
C PRO A 122 -4.49 -13.02 -16.47
N GLU A 123 -5.45 -12.67 -17.31
CA GLU A 123 -6.01 -13.59 -18.32
C GLU A 123 -4.93 -14.26 -19.19
N PHE A 124 -3.86 -13.54 -19.53
CA PHE A 124 -2.75 -14.06 -20.32
C PHE A 124 -1.78 -14.98 -19.54
N LEU A 125 -1.91 -15.09 -18.22
CA LEU A 125 -1.13 -16.01 -17.37
C LEU A 125 -1.97 -17.20 -16.85
N ARG A 126 -3.28 -17.24 -17.14
CA ARG A 126 -4.16 -18.34 -16.77
C ARG A 126 -4.07 -19.44 -17.84
N HIS A 127 -3.29 -20.50 -17.56
CA HIS A 127 -3.15 -21.69 -18.42
C HIS A 127 -3.95 -22.87 -17.87
#